data_AF-A0A031I465-F1
#
_entry.id   AF-A0A031I465-F1
#
_cell.length_a   1.000
_cell.length_b   1.000
_cell.length_c   1.000
_cell.angle_alpha   90.00
_cell.angle_beta   90.00
_cell.angle_gamma   90.00
#
_symmetry.space_group_name_H-M   'P 1'
#
loop_
_entity.id
_entity.type
_entity.pdbx_description
1 polymer ?
#
loop_
_entity_poly.entity_id
_entity_poly.type
_entity_poly.pdbx_seq_one_letter_code
_entity_poly.pdbx_strand_id
1 'polypeptide(L)'
;MSAPADDYARGRRDGLRLALAILAAEEAKWAALLGESASWRTNATREVRHKTLQVAQTRVQTALNRLTPKDAAVDGELAAALDKLGL
;
A
#
# COMPACT_ATOMS: atom_id res chain seq x y z
N MET A 1 30.80 4.92 0.68
CA MET A 1 29.90 5.74 1.52
C MET A 1 28.91 6.39 0.57
N SER A 2 27.62 6.09 0.67
CA SER A 2 26.60 6.74 -0.18
C SER A 2 26.52 8.22 0.20
N ALA A 3 26.18 9.08 -0.77
CA ALA A 3 25.95 10.49 -0.47
C ALA A 3 24.71 10.62 0.44
N PRO A 4 24.67 11.57 1.40
CA PRO A 4 23.55 11.73 2.33
C PRO A 4 22.18 11.95 1.64
N ALA A 5 22.19 12.45 0.40
CA ALA A 5 20.99 12.57 -0.43
C ALA A 5 20.42 11.20 -0.89
N ASP A 6 21.29 10.24 -1.19
CA ASP A 6 20.89 8.89 -1.62
C ASP A 6 20.25 8.10 -0.48
N ASP A 7 20.80 8.22 0.73
CA ASP A 7 20.28 7.56 1.92
C ASP A 7 18.93 8.16 2.33
N TYR A 8 18.77 9.50 2.23
CA TYR A 8 17.47 10.15 2.43
C TYR A 8 16.42 9.69 1.41
N ALA A 9 16.79 9.58 0.13
CA ALA A 9 15.90 9.09 -0.90
C ALA A 9 15.51 7.61 -0.67
N ARG A 10 16.44 6.78 -0.21
CA ARG A 10 16.19 5.38 0.16
C ARG A 10 15.21 5.29 1.33
N GLY A 11 15.43 6.04 2.41
CA GLY A 11 14.54 6.09 3.57
C GLY A 11 13.10 6.50 3.24
N ARG A 12 12.92 7.45 2.30
CA ARG A 12 11.57 7.82 1.83
C ARG A 12 10.87 6.67 1.09
N ARG A 13 11.59 5.93 0.24
CA ARG A 13 11.03 4.78 -0.48
C ARG A 13 10.64 3.67 0.49
N ASP A 14 11.50 3.37 1.47
CA ASP A 14 11.26 2.31 2.44
C ASP A 14 10.09 2.66 3.38
N GLY A 15 9.97 3.91 3.81
CA GLY A 15 8.81 4.38 4.56
C GLY A 15 7.48 4.25 3.80
N LEU A 16 7.48 4.52 2.48
CA LEU A 16 6.29 4.35 1.65
C LEU A 16 5.94 2.87 1.43
N ARG A 17 6.94 2.01 1.25
CA ARG A 17 6.74 0.55 1.17
C ARG A 17 6.13 -0.01 2.45
N LEU A 18 6.63 0.43 3.60
CA LEU A 18 6.06 0.04 4.90
C LEU A 18 4.60 0.49 5.03
N ALA A 19 4.28 1.72 4.60
CA ALA A 19 2.91 2.21 4.61
C ALA A 19 1.95 1.36 3.76
N LEU A 20 2.37 0.95 2.55
CA LEU A 20 1.58 0.05 1.70
C LEU A 20 1.37 -1.32 2.36
N ALA A 21 2.42 -1.91 2.94
CA ALA A 21 2.32 -3.21 3.60
C ALA A 21 1.34 -3.18 4.80
N ILE A 22 1.37 -2.11 5.60
CA ILE A 22 0.43 -1.92 6.72
C ILE A 22 -1.01 -1.80 6.19
N LEU A 23 -1.23 -1.00 5.15
CA LEU A 23 -2.56 -0.82 4.56
C LEU A 23 -3.10 -2.13 3.95
N ALA A 24 -2.25 -2.95 3.36
CA ALA A 24 -2.62 -4.27 2.82
C ALA A 24 -3.02 -5.24 3.94
N ALA A 25 -2.25 -5.28 5.03
CA ALA A 25 -2.58 -6.12 6.18
C ALA A 25 -3.91 -5.72 6.83
N GLU A 26 -4.18 -4.43 6.96
CA GLU A 26 -5.46 -3.94 7.46
C GLU A 26 -6.60 -4.28 6.49
N GLU A 27 -6.43 -4.08 5.18
CA GLU A 27 -7.46 -4.45 4.20
C GLU A 27 -7.82 -5.94 4.31
N ALA A 28 -6.83 -6.84 4.33
CA ALA A 28 -7.05 -8.28 4.43
C ALA A 28 -7.86 -8.66 5.68
N LYS A 29 -7.56 -8.03 6.82
CA LYS A 29 -8.30 -8.22 8.08
C LYS A 29 -9.77 -7.81 7.94
N TRP A 30 -10.06 -6.69 7.27
CA TRP A 30 -11.43 -6.22 7.10
C TRP A 30 -12.19 -6.98 6.02
N ALA A 31 -11.51 -7.41 4.96
CA ALA A 31 -12.07 -8.23 3.89
C ALA A 31 -12.67 -9.53 4.44
N ALA A 32 -11.96 -10.18 5.37
CA ALA A 32 -12.41 -11.42 6.03
C ALA A 32 -13.68 -11.25 6.89
N LEU A 33 -14.14 -10.02 7.15
CA LEU A 33 -15.32 -9.72 7.98
C LEU A 33 -16.52 -9.25 7.15
N LEU A 34 -16.39 -9.10 5.84
CA LEU A 34 -17.48 -8.63 4.98
C LEU A 34 -18.58 -9.69 4.90
N GLY A 35 -19.83 -9.27 5.14
CA GLY A 35 -20.99 -10.18 5.11
C GLY A 35 -21.18 -11.06 6.35
N GLU A 36 -20.17 -11.18 7.21
CA GLU A 36 -20.16 -12.09 8.37
C GLU A 36 -21.12 -11.71 9.52
N SER A 37 -21.72 -10.50 9.50
CA SER A 37 -22.68 -10.11 10.54
C SER A 37 -24.12 -10.35 10.10
N ALA A 38 -24.97 -10.82 11.01
CA ALA A 38 -26.43 -10.82 10.81
C ALA A 38 -27.05 -9.41 10.72
N SER A 39 -26.31 -8.37 11.16
CA SER A 39 -26.75 -6.98 11.08
C SER A 39 -26.28 -6.34 9.77
N TRP A 40 -27.23 -5.95 8.92
CA TRP A 40 -26.96 -5.24 7.67
C TRP A 40 -26.17 -3.94 7.90
N ARG A 41 -26.45 -3.23 9.01
CA ARG A 41 -25.79 -1.96 9.34
C ARG A 41 -24.32 -2.16 9.68
N THR A 42 -24.00 -3.28 10.34
CA THR A 42 -22.62 -3.68 10.63
C THR A 42 -21.88 -3.98 9.34
N ASN A 43 -22.48 -4.77 8.44
CA ASN A 43 -21.87 -5.10 7.14
C ASN A 43 -21.65 -3.85 6.28
N ALA A 44 -22.63 -2.96 6.19
CA ALA A 44 -22.49 -1.68 5.48
C ALA A 44 -21.33 -0.84 6.02
N THR A 45 -21.15 -0.78 7.35
CA THR A 45 -20.02 -0.07 7.96
C THR A 45 -18.68 -0.73 7.63
N ARG A 46 -18.62 -2.07 7.61
CA ARG A 46 -17.41 -2.82 7.23
C ARG A 46 -17.05 -2.61 5.76
N GLU A 47 -18.04 -2.59 4.85
CA GLU A 47 -17.83 -2.28 3.43
C GLU A 47 -17.24 -0.88 3.22
N VAL A 48 -17.76 0.13 3.93
CA VAL A 48 -17.23 1.50 3.87
C VAL A 48 -15.77 1.55 4.33
N ARG A 49 -15.43 0.86 5.42
CA ARG A 49 -14.03 0.78 5.91
C ARG A 49 -13.13 0.08 4.90
N HIS A 50 -13.56 -1.05 4.36
CA HIS A 50 -12.81 -1.79 3.34
C HIS A 50 -12.52 -0.91 2.12
N LYS A 51 -13.54 -0.22 1.58
CA LYS A 51 -13.35 0.74 0.47
C LYS A 51 -12.41 1.89 0.84
N THR A 52 -12.47 2.37 2.08
CA THR A 52 -11.59 3.45 2.55
C THR A 52 -10.13 3.01 2.53
N LEU A 53 -9.83 1.76 2.90
CA LEU A 53 -8.49 1.18 2.84
C LEU A 53 -7.99 1.07 1.39
N GLN A 54 -8.84 0.59 0.47
CA GLN A 54 -8.50 0.53 -0.96
C GLN A 54 -8.15 1.90 -1.54
N VAL A 55 -8.92 2.93 -1.18
CA VAL A 55 -8.64 4.32 -1.58
C VAL A 55 -7.31 4.80 -0.99
N ALA A 56 -7.04 4.50 0.29
CA ALA A 56 -5.79 4.87 0.94
C ALA A 56 -4.58 4.23 0.27
N GLN A 57 -4.64 2.91 -0.02
CA GLN A 57 -3.59 2.20 -0.74
C GLN A 57 -3.32 2.83 -2.11
N THR A 58 -4.37 3.09 -2.89
CA THR A 58 -4.25 3.71 -4.22
C THR A 58 -3.55 5.07 -4.15
N ARG A 59 -3.86 5.88 -3.12
CA ARG A 59 -3.22 7.18 -2.91
C ARG A 59 -1.75 7.05 -2.53
N VAL A 60 -1.40 6.08 -1.69
CA VAL A 60 0.01 5.82 -1.33
C VAL A 60 0.79 5.28 -2.54
N GLN A 61 0.22 4.36 -3.31
CA GLN A 61 0.82 3.87 -4.55
C GLN A 61 1.07 5.01 -5.54
N THR A 62 0.10 5.93 -5.68
CA THR A 62 0.25 7.12 -6.52
C THR A 62 1.40 8.01 -6.03
N ALA A 63 1.54 8.20 -4.72
CA ALA A 63 2.65 8.95 -4.15
C ALA A 63 4.00 8.27 -4.42
N LEU A 64 4.07 6.94 -4.29
CA LEU A 64 5.28 6.16 -4.59
C LEU A 64 5.68 6.28 -6.07
N ASN A 65 4.72 6.13 -6.98
CA ASN A 65 4.95 6.26 -8.42
C ASN A 65 5.47 7.67 -8.78
N ARG A 66 5.03 8.73 -8.09
CA ARG A 66 5.52 10.10 -8.29
C ARG A 66 6.93 10.33 -7.74
N LEU A 67 7.29 9.63 -6.68
CA LEU A 67 8.59 9.75 -6.03
C LEU A 67 9.66 8.85 -6.63
N THR A 68 9.26 7.90 -7.48
CA THR A 68 10.16 7.01 -8.22
C THR A 68 10.58 7.71 -9.52
N PRO A 69 11.89 7.97 -9.75
CA PRO A 69 12.37 8.57 -11.00
C PRO A 69 12.08 7.66 -12.20
N LYS A 70 11.57 8.22 -13.30
CA LYS A 70 11.19 7.47 -14.51
C LYS A 70 12.34 6.79 -15.26
N ASP A 71 13.59 7.18 -15.01
CA ASP A 71 14.77 6.72 -15.78
C ASP A 71 15.74 5.82 -14.97
N ALA A 72 15.42 5.48 -13.73
CA ALA A 72 16.26 4.58 -12.96
C ALA A 72 15.67 3.17 -12.99
N ALA A 73 16.50 2.17 -13.28
CA ALA A 73 16.23 0.73 -13.40
C ALA A 73 15.62 0.03 -12.16
N VAL A 74 14.82 0.74 -11.37
CA VAL A 74 14.16 0.35 -10.11
C VAL A 74 12.81 -0.32 -10.36
N ASP A 75 12.30 -0.28 -11.59
CA ASP A 75 11.02 -0.90 -11.92
C ASP A 75 10.99 -2.42 -11.70
N GLY A 76 12.12 -3.13 -11.87
CA GLY A 76 12.15 -4.59 -11.75
C GLY A 76 11.99 -5.12 -10.31
N GLU A 77 12.70 -4.53 -9.35
CA GLU A 77 12.61 -4.95 -7.94
C GLU A 77 11.28 -4.48 -7.32
N LEU A 78 10.78 -3.32 -7.74
CA LEU A 78 9.50 -2.79 -7.27
C LEU A 78 8.31 -3.59 -7.84
N ALA A 79 8.31 -3.89 -9.13
CA ALA A 79 7.29 -4.76 -9.73
C ALA A 79 7.31 -6.16 -9.11
N ALA A 80 8.50 -6.73 -8.85
CA ALA A 80 8.61 -8.02 -8.19
C ALA A 80 8.13 -8.00 -6.73
N ALA A 81 8.32 -6.89 -6.01
CA ALA A 81 7.82 -6.74 -4.64
C ALA A 81 6.29 -6.59 -4.61
N LEU A 82 5.70 -5.88 -5.58
CA LEU A 82 4.25 -5.76 -5.74
C LEU A 82 3.64 -7.12 -6.13
N ASP A 83 4.23 -7.81 -7.11
CA ASP A 83 3.78 -9.12 -7.60
C ASP A 83 3.88 -10.19 -6.48
N LYS A 84 4.92 -10.14 -5.65
CA LYS A 84 5.09 -11.03 -4.48
C LYS A 84 4.09 -10.74 -3.35
N LEU A 85 3.52 -9.54 -3.32
CA LEU A 85 2.42 -9.17 -2.43
C LEU A 85 1.05 -9.42 -3.08
N GLY A 86 1.00 -9.93 -4.32
CA GLY A 86 -0.22 -10.19 -5.08
C GLY A 86 -0.88 -8.93 -5.65
N LEU A 87 -0.08 -7.87 -5.89
CA LEU A 87 -0.51 -6.56 -6.39
C LEU A 87 0.12 -6.22 -7.74
#